data_AF-A0A0G1WG11-F1
#
_entry.id   AF-A0A0G1WG11-F1
#
_cell.length_a   1.000
_cell.length_b   1.000
_cell.length_c   1.000
_cell.angle_alpha   90.00
_cell.angle_beta   90.00
_cell.angle_gamma   90.00
#
_symmetry.space_group_name_H-M   'P 1'
#
loop_
_entity.id
_entity.type
_entity.pdbx_description
1 polymer ?
#
loop_
_entity_poly.entity_id
_entity_poly.type
_entity_poly.pdbx_seq_one_letter_code
_entity_poly.pdbx_strand_id
1 'polypeptide(L)'
;MKNNPLSVAVHRIRRAPYQTLAAVAIMTMTLFIASIFFLVAAGSQAVLKYFETRPQVNAFFKQEIVPTPQAVDLIKAQLDSTGLIQSFKYVSKEDALQIYRDLNKSDPLLLEAVTASMLPASIEVSTKNPKDLTIIADQLKTQPGIEDVRFARDIVDTLAKWTGSVRVIGFSLVGANVFITFTIILLIIGIKVANRRDEISLYQLLGATGGYISAPFVWEGILYGLTGGLIAWTASFLILLYSMGFLVSFLAGIPLLPPPLWFMFSLLGGELLLGSLIGGFGGLLAVQRFLKA
;
A
#
# COMPACT_ATOMS: atom_id res chain seq x y z
N MET A 1 -5.35 37.57 -30.93
CA MET A 1 -5.02 37.52 -29.48
C MET A 1 -4.86 36.05 -29.07
N LYS A 2 -3.63 35.59 -28.83
CA LYS A 2 -3.37 34.22 -28.33
C LYS A 2 -3.71 34.17 -26.84
N ASN A 3 -4.96 33.85 -26.50
CA ASN A 3 -5.29 33.57 -25.10
C ASN A 3 -4.65 32.23 -24.69
N ASN A 4 -3.95 32.22 -23.55
CA ASN A 4 -3.34 31.00 -23.00
C ASN A 4 -4.45 29.97 -22.71
N PRO A 5 -4.37 28.71 -23.19
CA PRO A 5 -5.41 27.71 -22.99
C PRO A 5 -5.75 27.48 -21.50
N LEU A 6 -4.78 27.65 -20.60
CA LEU A 6 -4.99 27.57 -19.15
C LEU A 6 -5.86 28.73 -18.64
N SER A 7 -5.63 29.96 -19.13
CA SER A 7 -6.46 31.12 -18.74
C SER A 7 -7.92 30.96 -19.20
N VAL A 8 -8.12 30.37 -20.38
CA VAL A 8 -9.46 30.06 -20.90
C VAL A 8 -10.14 28.99 -20.06
N ALA A 9 -9.42 27.93 -19.66
CA ALA A 9 -9.94 26.89 -18.78
C ALA A 9 -10.38 27.46 -17.41
N VAL A 10 -9.54 28.28 -16.77
CA VAL A 10 -9.88 28.92 -15.47
C VAL A 10 -11.11 29.82 -15.59
N HIS A 11 -11.22 30.58 -16.69
CA HIS A 11 -12.39 31.42 -16.93
C HIS A 11 -13.68 30.60 -17.10
N ARG A 12 -13.61 29.46 -17.82
CA ARG A 12 -14.74 28.55 -18.02
C ARG A 12 -15.20 27.89 -16.72
N ILE A 13 -14.26 27.46 -15.88
CA ILE A 13 -14.51 26.92 -14.54
C ILE A 13 -15.33 27.92 -13.70
N ARG A 14 -14.92 29.19 -13.68
CA ARG A 14 -15.61 30.24 -12.91
C ARG A 14 -17.03 30.52 -13.40
N ARG A 15 -17.31 30.34 -14.70
CA ARG A 15 -18.64 30.61 -15.28
C ARG A 15 -19.61 29.43 -15.22
N ALA A 16 -19.14 28.23 -14.88
CA ALA A 16 -19.97 27.02 -14.77
C ALA A 16 -19.78 26.33 -13.40
N PRO A 17 -20.20 26.97 -12.29
CA PRO A 17 -19.86 26.53 -10.94
C PRO A 17 -20.44 25.15 -10.59
N TYR A 18 -21.70 24.86 -10.95
CA TYR A 18 -22.34 23.59 -10.60
C TYR A 18 -21.70 22.39 -11.32
N GLN A 19 -21.41 22.51 -12.61
CA GLN A 19 -20.75 21.44 -13.38
C GLN A 19 -19.31 21.23 -12.92
N THR A 20 -18.60 22.31 -12.59
CA THR A 20 -17.24 22.24 -12.04
C THR A 20 -17.26 21.57 -10.67
N LEU A 21 -18.16 21.98 -9.78
CA LEU A 21 -18.31 21.39 -8.45
C LEU A 21 -18.61 19.89 -8.55
N ALA A 22 -19.52 19.48 -9.45
CA ALA A 22 -19.81 18.07 -9.69
C ALA A 22 -18.58 17.30 -10.18
N ALA A 23 -17.84 17.83 -11.17
CA ALA A 23 -16.63 17.20 -11.69
C ALA A 23 -15.54 17.07 -10.61
N VAL A 24 -15.32 18.12 -9.82
CA VAL A 24 -14.34 18.12 -8.72
C VAL A 24 -14.77 17.14 -7.63
N ALA A 25 -16.04 17.14 -7.21
CA ALA A 25 -16.54 16.24 -6.16
C ALA A 25 -16.39 14.77 -6.56
N ILE A 26 -16.70 14.43 -7.80
CA ILE A 26 -16.53 13.06 -8.33
C ILE A 26 -15.05 12.70 -8.34
N MET A 27 -14.17 13.58 -8.85
CA MET A 27 -12.72 13.35 -8.82
C MET A 27 -12.19 13.16 -7.40
N THR A 28 -12.65 13.99 -6.46
CA THR A 28 -12.33 13.86 -5.04
C THR A 28 -12.74 12.50 -4.51
N MET A 29 -13.99 12.07 -4.70
CA MET A 29 -14.46 10.77 -4.21
C MET A 29 -13.65 9.62 -4.82
N THR A 30 -13.31 9.73 -6.09
CA THR A 30 -12.58 8.68 -6.80
C THR A 30 -11.17 8.50 -6.28
N LEU A 31 -10.44 9.60 -6.18
CA LEU A 31 -9.07 9.59 -5.66
C LEU A 31 -9.08 9.26 -4.17
N PHE A 32 -10.04 9.78 -3.40
CA PHE A 32 -10.18 9.49 -1.97
C PHE A 32 -10.38 7.99 -1.71
N ILE A 33 -11.31 7.34 -2.42
CA ILE A 33 -11.52 5.90 -2.30
C ILE A 33 -10.25 5.14 -2.68
N ALA A 34 -9.58 5.53 -3.78
CA ALA A 34 -8.32 4.91 -4.19
C ALA A 34 -7.23 5.05 -3.11
N SER A 35 -7.14 6.21 -2.46
CA SER A 35 -6.18 6.49 -1.40
C SER A 35 -6.46 5.68 -0.15
N ILE A 36 -7.71 5.54 0.27
CA ILE A 36 -8.07 4.67 1.40
C ILE A 36 -7.68 3.22 1.11
N PHE A 37 -8.02 2.69 -0.07
CA PHE A 37 -7.61 1.33 -0.45
C PHE A 37 -6.09 1.17 -0.51
N PHE A 38 -5.38 2.16 -1.05
CA PHE A 38 -3.93 2.16 -1.10
C PHE A 38 -3.32 2.17 0.31
N LEU A 39 -3.81 3.01 1.22
CA LEU A 39 -3.37 3.07 2.61
C LEU A 39 -3.62 1.74 3.34
N VAL A 40 -4.79 1.13 3.18
CA VAL A 40 -5.11 -0.17 3.78
C VAL A 40 -4.23 -1.28 3.21
N ALA A 41 -4.00 -1.30 1.90
CA ALA A 41 -3.12 -2.27 1.26
C ALA A 41 -1.66 -2.10 1.71
N ALA A 42 -1.15 -0.86 1.74
CA ALA A 42 0.20 -0.55 2.19
C ALA A 42 0.39 -0.87 3.68
N GLY A 43 -0.59 -0.54 4.52
CA GLY A 43 -0.59 -0.89 5.95
C GLY A 43 -0.61 -2.40 6.17
N SER A 44 -1.48 -3.13 5.47
CA SER A 44 -1.54 -4.60 5.54
C SER A 44 -0.21 -5.24 5.11
N GLN A 45 0.39 -4.74 4.03
CA GLN A 45 1.70 -5.21 3.56
C GLN A 45 2.82 -4.90 4.55
N ALA A 46 2.78 -3.74 5.20
CA ALA A 46 3.76 -3.37 6.22
C ALA A 46 3.66 -4.27 7.46
N VAL A 47 2.43 -4.57 7.89
CA VAL A 47 2.17 -5.53 8.98
C VAL A 47 2.65 -6.93 8.58
N LEU A 48 2.29 -7.42 7.40
CA LEU A 48 2.77 -8.71 6.91
C LEU A 48 4.31 -8.77 6.89
N LYS A 49 4.96 -7.75 6.35
CA LYS A 49 6.43 -7.65 6.30
C LYS A 49 7.04 -7.63 7.71
N TYR A 50 6.41 -6.95 8.66
CA TYR A 50 6.86 -6.96 10.06
C TYR A 50 6.90 -8.39 10.62
N PHE A 51 5.86 -9.19 10.38
CA PHE A 51 5.82 -10.60 10.79
C PHE A 51 6.72 -11.52 9.95
N GLU A 52 7.00 -11.19 8.70
CA GLU A 52 7.98 -11.89 7.85
C GLU A 52 9.43 -11.72 8.33
N THR A 53 9.78 -10.52 8.78
CA THR A 53 11.16 -10.21 9.21
C THR A 53 11.52 -10.71 10.61
N ARG A 54 10.56 -11.24 11.38
CA ARG A 54 10.83 -11.86 12.68
C ARG A 54 11.12 -13.35 12.50
N PRO A 55 11.82 -14.01 13.45
CA PRO A 55 11.93 -15.46 13.46
C PRO A 55 10.56 -16.10 13.33
N GLN A 56 10.37 -16.83 12.23
CA GLN A 56 9.07 -17.42 11.90
C GLN A 56 9.03 -18.89 12.28
N VAL A 57 10.21 -19.53 12.39
CA VAL A 57 10.41 -20.89 12.86
C VAL A 57 11.45 -20.88 13.99
N ASN A 58 11.03 -21.34 15.17
CA ASN A 58 11.86 -21.55 16.33
C ASN A 58 11.95 -23.06 16.58
N ALA A 59 13.11 -23.64 16.30
CA ALA A 59 13.41 -25.03 16.60
C ALA A 59 14.17 -25.11 17.92
N PHE A 60 13.55 -25.65 18.95
CA PHE A 60 14.11 -25.82 20.28
C PHE A 60 14.86 -27.14 20.37
N PHE A 61 16.09 -27.09 20.88
CA PHE A 61 16.84 -28.28 21.21
C PHE A 61 16.31 -28.91 22.49
N LYS A 62 16.54 -30.22 22.63
CA LYS A 62 16.33 -30.93 23.90
C LYS A 62 17.09 -30.24 25.02
N GLN A 63 16.45 -30.11 26.19
CA GLN A 63 17.01 -29.37 27.32
C GLN A 63 18.38 -29.91 27.81
N GLU A 64 18.63 -31.21 27.61
CA GLU A 64 19.86 -31.91 27.98
C GLU A 64 21.00 -31.72 26.95
N ILE A 65 20.70 -31.23 25.75
CA ILE A 65 21.67 -31.13 24.66
C ILE A 65 22.12 -29.67 24.50
N VAL A 66 23.42 -29.45 24.64
CA VAL A 66 24.08 -28.22 24.17
C VAL A 66 24.70 -28.54 22.82
N PRO A 67 24.16 -28.00 21.70
CA PRO A 67 24.68 -28.32 20.37
C PRO A 67 26.09 -27.73 20.20
N THR A 68 27.00 -28.55 19.68
CA THR A 68 28.35 -28.10 19.31
C THR A 68 28.26 -27.09 18.16
N PRO A 69 29.13 -26.05 18.09
CA PRO A 69 29.12 -25.09 16.99
C PRO A 69 29.12 -25.72 15.59
N GLN A 70 29.86 -26.82 15.42
CA GLN A 70 29.92 -27.58 14.16
C GLN A 70 28.56 -28.17 13.75
N ALA A 71 27.75 -28.62 14.71
CA ALA A 71 26.42 -29.16 14.42
C ALA A 71 25.46 -28.05 13.96
N VAL A 72 25.55 -26.87 14.58
CA VAL A 72 24.78 -25.69 14.18
C VAL A 72 25.18 -25.22 12.78
N ASP A 73 26.48 -25.19 12.46
CA ASP A 73 26.99 -24.81 11.14
C ASP A 73 26.56 -25.79 10.03
N LEU A 74 26.51 -27.09 10.34
CA LEU A 74 26.00 -28.10 9.40
C LEU A 74 24.51 -27.90 9.12
N ILE A 75 23.70 -27.67 10.16
CA ILE A 75 22.27 -27.37 9.99
C ILE A 75 22.11 -26.11 9.14
N LYS A 76 22.87 -25.05 9.44
CA LYS A 76 22.87 -23.80 8.67
C LYS A 76 23.21 -24.03 7.20
N ALA A 77 24.27 -24.78 6.89
CA ALA A 77 24.68 -25.06 5.51
C ALA A 77 23.63 -25.86 4.73
N GLN A 78 23.00 -26.86 5.36
CA GLN A 78 21.91 -27.63 4.76
C GLN A 78 20.71 -26.73 4.44
N LEU A 79 20.33 -25.91 5.40
CA LEU A 79 19.23 -24.97 5.32
C LEU A 79 19.48 -23.88 4.26
N ASP A 80 20.69 -23.31 4.20
CA ASP A 80 21.09 -22.33 3.18
C ASP A 80 21.08 -22.92 1.76
N SER A 81 21.41 -24.22 1.60
CA SER A 81 21.41 -24.90 0.31
C SER A 81 20.03 -24.96 -0.36
N THR A 82 18.95 -24.84 0.41
CA THR A 82 17.58 -24.77 -0.12
C THR A 82 17.31 -23.46 -0.86
N GLY A 83 18.07 -22.39 -0.57
CA GLY A 83 17.84 -21.05 -1.09
C GLY A 83 16.58 -20.36 -0.56
N LEU A 84 15.85 -20.98 0.38
CA LEU A 84 14.55 -20.48 0.90
C LEU A 84 14.71 -19.56 2.10
N ILE A 85 15.89 -19.51 2.72
CA ILE A 85 16.12 -18.82 3.99
C ILE A 85 16.56 -17.38 3.76
N GLN A 86 16.03 -16.51 4.60
CA GLN A 86 16.41 -15.09 4.66
C GLN A 86 17.35 -14.83 5.83
N SER A 87 17.11 -15.44 6.99
CA SER A 87 17.98 -15.31 8.16
C SER A 87 18.03 -16.60 8.98
N PHE A 88 19.18 -16.85 9.59
CA PHE A 88 19.44 -17.96 10.50
C PHE A 88 20.17 -17.43 11.72
N LYS A 89 19.68 -17.74 12.92
CA LYS A 89 20.29 -17.34 14.18
C LYS A 89 20.23 -18.49 15.17
N TYR A 90 21.36 -18.79 15.80
CA TYR A 90 21.41 -19.65 16.97
C TYR A 90 21.24 -18.80 18.23
N VAL A 91 20.39 -19.26 19.15
CA VAL A 91 20.12 -18.62 20.43
C VAL A 91 20.54 -19.59 21.52
N SER A 92 21.57 -19.21 22.26
CA SER A 92 22.04 -19.97 23.43
C SER A 92 21.03 -19.90 24.58
N LYS A 93 21.23 -20.72 25.61
CA LYS A 93 20.37 -20.69 26.80
C LYS A 93 20.47 -19.34 27.54
N GLU A 94 21.67 -18.77 27.55
CA GLU A 94 21.97 -17.47 28.13
C GLU A 94 21.30 -16.34 27.34
N ASP A 95 21.37 -16.39 26.01
CA ASP A 95 20.69 -15.43 25.14
C ASP A 95 19.17 -15.54 25.28
N ALA A 96 18.64 -16.76 25.41
CA ALA A 96 17.22 -17.00 25.64
C ALA A 96 16.75 -16.37 26.96
N LEU A 97 17.56 -16.47 28.04
CA LEU A 97 17.27 -15.79 29.31
C LEU A 97 17.26 -14.28 29.16
N GLN A 98 18.20 -13.72 28.39
CA GLN A 98 18.25 -12.28 28.16
C GLN A 98 17.02 -11.79 27.40
N ILE A 99 16.61 -12.51 26.34
CA ILE A 99 15.38 -12.21 25.58
C ILE A 99 14.15 -12.31 26.51
N TYR A 100 14.07 -13.33 27.35
CA TYR A 100 12.97 -13.50 28.31
C TYR A 100 12.90 -12.33 29.30
N ARG A 101 14.04 -11.91 29.86
CA ARG A 101 14.10 -10.75 30.76
C ARG A 101 13.71 -9.46 30.05
N ASP A 102 14.10 -9.32 28.78
CA ASP A 102 13.75 -8.14 27.99
C ASP A 102 12.26 -8.03 27.70
N LEU A 103 11.58 -9.16 27.50
CA LEU A 103 10.14 -9.22 27.28
C LEU A 103 9.32 -9.01 28.57
N ASN A 104 9.86 -9.38 29.74
CA ASN A 104 9.15 -9.35 31.02
C ASN A 104 9.67 -8.26 31.97
N LYS A 105 10.32 -7.20 31.46
CA LYS A 105 10.89 -6.11 32.30
C LYS A 105 9.87 -5.45 33.26
N SER A 106 8.59 -5.53 32.94
CA SER A 106 7.51 -4.94 33.73
C SER A 106 7.08 -5.80 34.92
N ASP A 107 7.55 -7.05 35.03
CA ASP A 107 7.15 -7.98 36.09
C ASP A 107 8.39 -8.55 36.84
N PRO A 108 8.76 -7.97 37.99
CA PRO A 108 9.91 -8.40 38.78
C PRO A 108 9.85 -9.87 39.22
N LEU A 109 8.65 -10.43 39.46
CA LEU A 109 8.48 -11.81 39.89
C LEU A 109 8.91 -12.79 38.79
N LEU A 110 8.63 -12.47 37.53
CA LEU A 110 9.03 -13.30 36.39
C LEU A 110 10.55 -13.26 36.15
N LEU A 111 11.19 -12.12 36.45
CA LEU A 111 12.64 -11.95 36.25
C LEU A 111 13.49 -12.79 37.21
N GLU A 112 13.00 -13.03 38.43
CA GLU A 112 13.70 -13.80 39.46
C GLU A 112 13.39 -15.31 39.40
N ALA A 113 12.21 -15.68 38.91
CA ALA A 113 11.76 -17.08 38.90
C ALA A 113 12.39 -17.94 37.79
N VAL A 114 12.91 -17.34 36.71
CA VAL A 114 13.40 -18.07 35.53
C VAL A 114 14.92 -18.02 35.42
N THR A 115 15.53 -19.21 35.26
CA THR A 115 16.99 -19.35 35.05
C THR A 115 17.29 -19.86 33.64
N ALA A 116 18.52 -19.64 33.15
CA ALA A 116 18.94 -20.08 31.82
C ALA A 116 18.83 -21.61 31.63
N SER A 117 19.04 -22.39 32.69
CA SER A 117 18.90 -23.85 32.63
C SER A 117 17.47 -24.32 32.37
N MET A 118 16.47 -23.50 32.66
CA MET A 118 15.05 -23.77 32.38
C MET A 118 14.66 -23.47 30.93
N LEU A 119 15.53 -22.80 30.16
CA LEU A 119 15.26 -22.39 28.78
C LEU A 119 16.08 -23.27 27.82
N PRO A 120 15.44 -23.94 26.84
CA PRO A 120 16.17 -24.66 25.81
C PRO A 120 16.89 -23.69 24.87
N ALA A 121 18.04 -24.12 24.34
CA ALA A 121 18.66 -23.41 23.22
C ALA A 121 17.76 -23.55 21.97
N SER A 122 17.82 -22.60 21.05
CA SER A 122 17.01 -22.65 19.83
C SER A 122 17.75 -22.22 18.57
N ILE A 123 17.23 -22.66 17.43
CA ILE A 123 17.52 -22.11 16.11
C ILE A 123 16.31 -21.31 15.67
N GLU A 124 16.54 -20.05 15.36
CA GLU A 124 15.58 -19.10 14.84
C GLU A 124 15.82 -18.91 13.34
N VAL A 125 14.81 -19.18 12.51
CA VAL A 125 14.90 -19.06 11.05
C VAL A 125 13.75 -18.21 10.51
N SER A 126 14.06 -17.34 9.56
CA SER A 126 13.07 -16.63 8.73
C SER A 126 13.24 -17.03 7.27
N THR A 127 12.13 -17.25 6.57
CA THR A 127 12.14 -17.61 5.15
C THR A 127 11.92 -16.39 4.26
N LYS A 128 12.31 -16.49 2.98
CA LYS A 128 12.07 -15.45 1.98
C LYS A 128 10.59 -15.30 1.66
N ASN A 129 9.82 -16.39 1.70
CA ASN A 129 8.38 -16.36 1.55
C ASN A 129 7.70 -17.11 2.71
N PRO A 130 6.51 -16.65 3.14
CA PRO A 130 5.70 -17.36 4.15
C PRO A 130 5.38 -18.82 3.79
N LYS A 131 5.20 -19.11 2.50
CA LYS A 131 4.84 -20.45 2.02
C LYS A 131 5.92 -21.50 2.32
N ASP A 132 7.17 -21.06 2.41
CA ASP A 132 8.33 -21.91 2.59
C ASP A 132 8.53 -22.32 4.06
N LEU A 133 7.80 -21.69 4.99
CA LEU A 133 7.92 -21.95 6.43
C LEU A 133 7.67 -23.39 6.81
N THR A 134 6.71 -24.04 6.14
CA THR A 134 6.36 -25.43 6.44
C THR A 134 7.51 -26.36 6.04
N ILE A 135 8.14 -26.09 4.89
CA ILE A 135 9.26 -26.90 4.37
C ILE A 135 10.44 -26.81 5.34
N ILE A 136 10.80 -25.59 5.76
CA ILE A 136 11.91 -25.37 6.70
C ILE A 136 11.59 -25.95 8.08
N ALA A 137 10.36 -25.79 8.58
CA ALA A 137 9.96 -26.37 9.86
C ALA A 137 10.01 -27.90 9.85
N ASP A 138 9.56 -28.54 8.78
CA ASP A 138 9.60 -30.00 8.66
C ASP A 138 11.03 -30.52 8.52
N GLN A 139 11.90 -29.81 7.80
CA GLN A 139 13.33 -30.14 7.78
C GLN A 139 13.97 -30.03 9.17
N LEU A 140 13.68 -28.97 9.91
CA LEU A 140 14.18 -28.79 11.29
C LEU A 140 13.67 -29.88 12.24
N LYS A 141 12.42 -30.34 12.10
CA LYS A 141 11.90 -31.46 12.91
C LYS A 141 12.67 -32.77 12.71
N THR A 142 13.27 -32.97 11.55
CA THR A 142 14.05 -34.18 11.25
C THR A 142 15.50 -34.11 11.77
N GLN A 143 15.93 -32.94 12.26
CA GLN A 143 17.30 -32.76 12.71
C GLN A 143 17.55 -33.42 14.08
N PRO A 144 18.69 -34.10 14.27
CA PRO A 144 19.03 -34.70 15.55
C PRO A 144 19.14 -33.64 16.66
N GLY A 145 18.48 -33.91 17.79
CA GLY A 145 18.56 -33.08 18.99
C GLY A 145 17.52 -31.94 19.07
N ILE A 146 16.73 -31.72 18.02
CA ILE A 146 15.55 -30.84 18.07
C ILE A 146 14.38 -31.60 18.72
N GLU A 147 13.71 -30.94 19.67
CA GLU A 147 12.57 -31.49 20.43
C GLU A 147 11.24 -30.92 19.95
N ASP A 148 11.18 -29.59 19.80
CA ASP A 148 9.96 -28.87 19.43
C ASP A 148 10.29 -27.85 18.34
N VAL A 149 9.41 -27.73 17.35
CA VAL A 149 9.53 -26.72 16.28
C VAL A 149 8.25 -25.92 16.25
N ARG A 150 8.32 -24.70 16.76
CA ARG A 150 7.20 -23.76 16.78
C ARG A 150 7.34 -22.77 15.65
N PHE A 151 6.27 -22.56 14.91
CA PHE A 151 6.27 -21.61 13.82
C PHE A 151 4.91 -20.92 13.71
N ALA A 152 4.93 -19.61 13.51
CA ALA A 152 3.72 -18.77 13.51
C ALA A 152 2.98 -18.82 12.16
N ARG A 153 2.87 -20.00 11.53
CA ARG A 153 2.31 -20.17 10.19
C ARG A 153 0.92 -19.59 10.07
N ASP A 154 0.03 -19.93 11.00
CA ASP A 154 -1.38 -19.56 10.90
C ASP A 154 -1.57 -18.04 10.85
N ILE A 155 -0.73 -17.29 11.58
CA ILE A 155 -0.76 -15.83 11.59
C ILE A 155 -0.26 -15.28 10.26
N VAL A 156 0.91 -15.74 9.80
CA VAL A 156 1.54 -15.21 8.57
C VAL A 156 0.71 -15.61 7.33
N ASP A 157 0.24 -16.86 7.25
CA ASP A 157 -0.61 -17.33 6.13
C ASP A 157 -1.95 -16.59 6.10
N THR A 158 -2.55 -16.31 7.27
CA THR A 158 -3.79 -15.53 7.35
C THR A 158 -3.56 -14.08 6.92
N LEU A 159 -2.48 -13.44 7.39
CA LEU A 159 -2.11 -12.08 6.99
C LEU A 159 -1.78 -12.00 5.49
N ALA A 160 -1.11 -13.01 4.93
CA ALA A 160 -0.79 -13.08 3.51
C ALA A 160 -2.06 -13.22 2.66
N LYS A 161 -3.00 -14.10 3.05
CA LYS A 161 -4.31 -14.25 2.38
C LYS A 161 -5.14 -12.97 2.47
N TRP A 162 -5.16 -12.33 3.65
CA TRP A 162 -5.84 -11.05 3.86
C TRP A 162 -5.26 -9.95 2.96
N THR A 163 -3.94 -9.77 3.01
CA THR A 163 -3.23 -8.76 2.20
C THR A 163 -3.43 -9.02 0.71
N GLY A 164 -3.39 -10.28 0.28
CA GLY A 164 -3.70 -10.69 -1.09
C GLY A 164 -5.13 -10.33 -1.51
N SER A 165 -6.12 -10.61 -0.63
CA SER A 165 -7.53 -10.30 -0.87
C SER A 165 -7.77 -8.79 -0.97
N VAL A 166 -7.21 -8.01 -0.04
CA VAL A 166 -7.25 -6.53 -0.06
C VAL A 166 -6.68 -6.00 -1.37
N ARG A 167 -5.56 -6.57 -1.85
CA ARG A 167 -4.93 -6.16 -3.10
C ARG A 167 -5.83 -6.43 -4.31
N VAL A 168 -6.36 -7.65 -4.45
CA VAL A 168 -7.19 -8.04 -5.60
C VAL A 168 -8.52 -7.27 -5.61
N ILE A 169 -9.20 -7.21 -4.46
CA ILE A 169 -10.47 -6.49 -4.32
C ILE A 169 -10.25 -4.99 -4.51
N GLY A 170 -9.21 -4.44 -3.87
CA GLY A 170 -8.85 -3.03 -3.98
C GLY A 170 -8.55 -2.63 -5.42
N PHE A 171 -7.72 -3.38 -6.15
CA PHE A 171 -7.45 -3.08 -7.57
C PHE A 171 -8.70 -3.16 -8.44
N SER A 172 -9.57 -4.15 -8.19
CA SER A 172 -10.80 -4.32 -8.96
C SER A 172 -11.76 -3.15 -8.73
N LEU A 173 -11.97 -2.76 -7.47
CA LEU A 173 -12.84 -1.65 -7.10
C LEU A 173 -12.29 -0.30 -7.57
N VAL A 174 -11.00 -0.04 -7.38
CA VAL A 174 -10.36 1.19 -7.85
C VAL A 174 -10.41 1.27 -9.38
N GLY A 175 -10.15 0.17 -10.09
CA GLY A 175 -10.27 0.11 -11.55
C GLY A 175 -11.68 0.44 -12.04
N ALA A 176 -12.70 -0.18 -11.44
CA ALA A 176 -14.09 0.12 -11.75
C ALA A 176 -14.45 1.58 -11.46
N ASN A 177 -13.99 2.12 -10.32
CA ASN A 177 -14.24 3.49 -9.91
C ASN A 177 -13.59 4.51 -10.86
N VAL A 178 -12.35 4.26 -11.27
CA VAL A 178 -11.64 5.07 -12.28
C VAL A 178 -12.40 5.04 -13.61
N PHE A 179 -12.89 3.88 -14.03
CA PHE A 179 -13.68 3.75 -15.27
C PHE A 179 -14.99 4.55 -15.21
N ILE A 180 -15.73 4.47 -14.10
CA ILE A 180 -16.96 5.24 -13.88
C ILE A 180 -16.64 6.74 -13.94
N THR A 181 -15.59 7.17 -13.25
CA THR A 181 -15.16 8.57 -13.18
C THR A 181 -14.76 9.12 -14.53
N PHE A 182 -13.96 8.36 -15.27
CA PHE A 182 -13.58 8.68 -16.63
C PHE A 182 -14.81 8.85 -17.53
N THR A 183 -15.79 7.94 -17.42
CA THR A 183 -17.05 8.01 -18.18
C THR A 183 -17.84 9.27 -17.82
N ILE A 184 -17.94 9.63 -16.54
CA ILE A 184 -18.68 10.83 -16.13
C ILE A 184 -17.97 12.10 -16.60
N ILE A 185 -16.64 12.17 -16.53
CA ILE A 185 -15.87 13.31 -17.08
C ILE A 185 -16.11 13.44 -18.59
N LEU A 186 -16.06 12.31 -19.32
CA LEU A 186 -16.34 12.28 -20.74
C LEU A 186 -17.72 12.88 -21.05
N LEU A 187 -18.74 12.52 -20.26
CA LEU A 187 -20.11 13.06 -20.39
C LEU A 187 -20.18 14.55 -20.06
N ILE A 188 -19.61 14.99 -18.93
CA ILE A 188 -19.63 16.40 -18.51
C ILE A 188 -18.96 17.29 -19.55
N ILE A 189 -17.78 16.90 -20.02
CA ILE A 189 -17.05 17.66 -21.04
C ILE A 189 -17.76 17.56 -22.38
N GLY A 190 -18.29 16.39 -22.75
CA GLY A 190 -19.07 16.21 -23.97
C GLY A 190 -20.28 17.16 -24.05
N ILE A 191 -21.03 17.31 -22.94
CA ILE A 191 -22.14 18.28 -22.85
C ILE A 191 -21.63 19.72 -23.00
N LYS A 192 -20.50 20.07 -22.35
CA LYS A 192 -19.89 21.41 -22.49
C LYS A 192 -19.45 21.71 -23.93
N VAL A 193 -18.91 20.71 -24.63
CA VAL A 193 -18.50 20.80 -26.03
C VAL A 193 -19.72 20.98 -26.92
N ALA A 194 -20.78 20.18 -26.74
CA ALA A 194 -22.01 20.28 -27.51
C ALA A 194 -22.71 21.65 -27.35
N ASN A 195 -22.72 22.21 -26.13
CA ASN A 195 -23.25 23.55 -25.87
C ASN A 195 -22.44 24.68 -26.53
N ARG A 196 -21.24 24.39 -27.03
CA ARG A 196 -20.35 25.35 -27.71
C ARG A 196 -20.08 24.97 -29.16
N ARG A 197 -20.94 24.14 -29.76
CA ARG A 197 -20.76 23.66 -31.13
C ARG A 197 -20.52 24.81 -32.13
N ASP A 198 -21.27 25.91 -32.02
CA ASP A 198 -21.19 27.02 -32.98
C ASP A 198 -19.82 27.74 -32.89
N GLU A 199 -19.29 27.91 -31.68
CA GLU A 199 -17.94 28.47 -31.45
C GLU A 199 -16.86 27.56 -32.03
N ILE A 200 -17.01 26.24 -31.83
CA ILE A 200 -16.07 25.23 -32.32
C ILE A 200 -16.08 25.17 -33.85
N SER A 201 -17.27 25.20 -34.47
CA SER A 201 -17.42 25.23 -35.93
C SER A 201 -16.75 26.46 -36.55
N LEU A 202 -16.87 27.63 -35.92
CA LEU A 202 -16.16 28.83 -36.37
C LEU A 202 -14.64 28.65 -36.35
N TYR A 203 -14.09 28.05 -35.29
CA TYR A 203 -12.64 27.76 -35.26
C TYR A 203 -12.22 26.73 -36.32
N GLN A 204 -13.05 25.72 -36.61
CA GLN A 204 -12.77 24.76 -37.67
C GLN A 204 -12.74 25.43 -39.06
N LEU A 205 -13.66 26.36 -39.34
CA LEU A 205 -13.68 27.12 -40.58
C LEU A 205 -12.45 28.03 -40.76
N LEU A 206 -11.83 28.45 -39.67
CA LEU A 206 -10.58 29.21 -39.66
C LEU A 206 -9.32 28.32 -39.74
N GLY A 207 -9.48 27.00 -39.92
CA GLY A 207 -8.37 26.05 -40.04
C GLY A 207 -7.71 25.69 -38.71
N ALA A 208 -8.38 25.87 -37.57
CA ALA A 208 -7.84 25.47 -36.27
C ALA A 208 -7.67 23.94 -36.19
N THR A 209 -6.53 23.49 -35.67
CA THR A 209 -6.26 22.06 -35.47
C THR A 209 -7.09 21.48 -34.33
N GLY A 210 -7.42 20.18 -34.39
CA GLY A 210 -8.18 19.51 -33.33
C GLY A 210 -7.52 19.60 -31.93
N GLY A 211 -6.19 19.68 -31.87
CA GLY A 211 -5.44 19.92 -30.63
C GLY A 211 -5.64 21.33 -30.07
N TYR A 212 -5.75 22.35 -30.93
CA TYR A 212 -6.05 23.71 -30.49
C TYR A 212 -7.46 23.81 -29.88
N ILE A 213 -8.43 23.10 -30.47
CA ILE A 213 -9.81 23.05 -29.98
C ILE A 213 -9.91 22.27 -28.66
N SER A 214 -9.15 21.17 -28.51
CA SER A 214 -9.22 20.31 -27.33
C SER A 214 -8.41 20.83 -26.13
N ALA A 215 -7.34 21.61 -26.35
CA ALA A 215 -6.44 22.05 -25.30
C ALA A 215 -7.14 22.70 -24.07
N PRO A 216 -8.12 23.62 -24.22
CA PRO A 216 -8.79 24.20 -23.05
C PRO A 216 -9.58 23.17 -22.22
N PHE A 217 -10.18 22.17 -22.87
CA PHE A 217 -10.94 21.11 -22.19
C PHE A 217 -10.04 20.09 -21.49
N VAL A 218 -8.87 19.79 -22.08
CA VAL A 218 -7.84 18.98 -21.43
C VAL A 218 -7.35 19.66 -20.16
N TRP A 219 -7.06 20.96 -20.22
CA TRP A 219 -6.67 21.74 -19.04
C TRP A 219 -7.77 21.82 -17.98
N GLU A 220 -9.05 21.96 -18.37
CA GLU A 220 -10.16 21.86 -17.42
C GLU A 220 -10.15 20.51 -16.69
N GLY A 221 -10.01 19.40 -17.42
CA GLY A 221 -9.94 18.06 -16.84
C GLY A 221 -8.76 17.90 -15.88
N ILE A 222 -7.57 18.35 -16.27
CA ILE A 222 -6.37 18.33 -15.41
C ILE A 222 -6.63 19.13 -14.13
N LEU A 223 -7.22 20.33 -14.24
CA LEU A 223 -7.52 21.15 -13.07
C LEU A 223 -8.52 20.48 -12.12
N TYR A 224 -9.56 19.80 -12.64
CA TYR A 224 -10.47 19.01 -11.80
C TYR A 224 -9.73 17.89 -11.06
N GLY A 225 -8.82 17.20 -11.75
CA GLY A 225 -7.98 16.16 -11.16
C GLY A 225 -7.04 16.67 -10.08
N LEU A 226 -6.39 17.82 -10.31
CA LEU A 226 -5.50 18.44 -9.34
C LEU A 226 -6.25 18.91 -8.09
N THR A 227 -7.37 19.62 -8.26
CA THR A 227 -8.16 20.08 -7.11
C THR A 227 -8.82 18.93 -6.38
N GLY A 228 -9.35 17.94 -7.11
CA GLY A 228 -9.96 16.76 -6.53
C GLY A 228 -8.95 15.90 -5.76
N GLY A 229 -7.76 15.71 -6.33
CA GLY A 229 -6.66 15.00 -5.68
C GLY A 229 -6.16 15.72 -4.43
N LEU A 230 -6.00 17.04 -4.47
CA LEU A 230 -5.58 17.77 -3.27
C LEU A 230 -6.61 17.65 -2.13
N ILE A 231 -7.91 17.72 -2.45
CA ILE A 231 -8.98 17.56 -1.46
C ILE A 231 -9.02 16.10 -0.95
N ALA A 232 -8.91 15.13 -1.84
CA ALA A 232 -8.88 13.70 -1.50
C ALA A 232 -7.72 13.38 -0.56
N TRP A 233 -6.50 13.78 -0.92
CA TRP A 233 -5.32 13.61 -0.09
C TRP A 233 -5.49 14.26 1.28
N THR A 234 -5.99 15.50 1.33
CA THR A 234 -6.21 16.21 2.60
C THR A 234 -7.22 15.46 3.46
N ALA A 235 -8.32 14.99 2.89
CA ALA A 235 -9.33 14.20 3.60
C ALA A 235 -8.76 12.87 4.10
N SER A 236 -8.02 12.12 3.26
CA SER A 236 -7.38 10.87 3.66
C SER A 236 -6.35 11.08 4.76
N PHE A 237 -5.56 12.16 4.70
CA PHE A 237 -4.60 12.51 5.73
C PHE A 237 -5.27 12.86 7.07
N LEU A 238 -6.33 13.67 7.05
CA LEU A 238 -7.08 14.03 8.25
C LEU A 238 -7.76 12.81 8.89
N ILE A 239 -8.34 11.92 8.09
CA ILE A 239 -8.98 10.68 8.58
C ILE A 239 -7.92 9.76 9.20
N LEU A 240 -6.76 9.65 8.58
CA LEU A 240 -5.66 8.85 9.14
C LEU A 240 -5.18 9.43 10.47
N LEU A 241 -5.01 10.76 10.55
CA LEU A 241 -4.60 11.44 11.77
C LEU A 241 -5.63 11.25 12.89
N TYR A 242 -6.92 11.37 12.58
CA TYR A 242 -8.01 11.12 13.53
C TYR A 242 -8.04 9.66 14.01
N SER A 243 -7.79 8.72 13.10
CA SER A 243 -7.80 7.27 13.40
C SER A 243 -6.52 6.79 14.10
N MET A 244 -5.50 7.64 14.23
CA MET A 244 -4.17 7.28 14.71
C MET A 244 -4.20 6.65 16.11
N GLY A 245 -4.97 7.20 17.05
CA GLY A 245 -5.08 6.66 18.41
C GLY A 245 -5.64 5.23 18.43
N PHE A 246 -6.68 4.97 17.64
CA PHE A 246 -7.25 3.65 17.47
C PHE A 246 -6.24 2.69 16.82
N LEU A 247 -5.57 3.12 15.75
CA LEU A 247 -4.62 2.28 15.01
C LEU A 247 -3.39 1.90 15.85
N VAL A 248 -2.86 2.81 16.68
CA VAL A 248 -1.75 2.52 17.61
C VAL A 248 -2.17 1.50 18.67
N SER A 249 -3.39 1.63 19.19
CA SER A 249 -3.93 0.66 20.16
C SER A 249 -4.21 -0.70 19.51
N PHE A 250 -4.74 -0.72 18.28
CA PHE A 250 -5.06 -1.94 17.55
C PHE A 250 -3.81 -2.70 17.12
N LEU A 251 -2.76 -1.98 16.72
CA LEU A 251 -1.45 -2.52 16.33
C LEU A 251 -0.44 -2.53 17.48
N ALA A 252 -0.89 -2.61 18.73
CA ALA A 252 -0.02 -2.58 19.90
C ALA A 252 1.17 -3.55 19.73
N GLY A 253 2.39 -3.04 19.92
CA GLY A 253 3.63 -3.81 19.74
C GLY A 253 4.20 -3.84 18.31
N ILE A 254 3.58 -3.16 17.35
CA ILE A 254 4.04 -3.05 15.97
C ILE A 254 4.39 -1.57 15.65
N PRO A 255 5.68 -1.20 15.59
CA PRO A 255 6.13 0.20 15.43
C PRO A 255 6.07 0.65 13.95
N LEU A 256 4.89 0.58 13.34
CA LEU A 256 4.66 0.99 11.94
C LEU A 256 4.02 2.38 11.79
N LEU A 257 3.57 2.96 12.91
CA LEU A 257 2.84 4.21 12.94
C LEU A 257 3.61 5.27 13.77
N PRO A 258 3.59 6.55 13.37
CA PRO A 258 2.93 7.10 12.18
C PRO A 258 3.68 6.79 10.89
N PRO A 259 3.00 6.72 9.73
CA PRO A 259 3.69 6.57 8.46
C PRO A 259 4.61 7.77 8.19
N PRO A 260 5.76 7.57 7.55
CA PRO A 260 6.67 8.66 7.24
C PRO A 260 6.04 9.74 6.35
N LEU A 261 6.42 11.01 6.53
CA LEU A 261 5.88 12.12 5.73
C LEU A 261 6.15 11.95 4.23
N TRP A 262 7.31 11.41 3.85
CA TRP A 262 7.63 11.16 2.44
C TRP A 262 6.66 10.18 1.78
N PHE A 263 6.11 9.23 2.54
CA PHE A 263 5.10 8.29 2.04
C PHE A 263 3.79 9.01 1.75
N MET A 264 3.36 9.91 2.64
CA MET A 264 2.16 10.75 2.43
C MET A 264 2.33 11.70 1.24
N PHE A 265 3.50 12.31 1.06
CA PHE A 265 3.77 13.14 -0.12
C PHE A 265 3.86 12.32 -1.41
N SER A 266 4.35 11.08 -1.34
CA SER A 266 4.34 10.16 -2.48
C SER A 266 2.91 9.80 -2.89
N LEU A 267 2.02 9.61 -1.91
CA LEU A 267 0.58 9.42 -2.15
C LEU A 267 -0.03 10.65 -2.83
N LEU A 268 0.24 11.87 -2.34
CA LEU A 268 -0.19 13.11 -2.99
C LEU A 268 0.28 13.17 -4.45
N GLY A 269 1.57 12.90 -4.68
CA GLY A 269 2.14 12.88 -6.03
C GLY A 269 1.42 11.88 -6.94
N GLY A 270 1.14 10.68 -6.45
CA GLY A 270 0.39 9.65 -7.16
C GLY A 270 -1.06 10.06 -7.48
N GLU A 271 -1.77 10.65 -6.52
CA GLU A 271 -3.13 11.16 -6.71
C GLU A 271 -3.20 12.29 -7.73
N LEU A 272 -2.29 13.27 -7.66
CA LEU A 272 -2.24 14.38 -8.60
C LEU A 272 -1.91 13.90 -10.02
N LEU A 273 -0.99 12.94 -10.16
CA LEU A 273 -0.68 12.31 -11.44
C LEU A 273 -1.91 11.57 -11.98
N LEU A 274 -2.48 10.66 -11.20
CA LEU A 274 -3.63 9.85 -11.61
C LEU A 274 -4.83 10.74 -11.95
N GLY A 275 -5.12 11.74 -11.12
CA GLY A 275 -6.17 12.72 -11.34
C GLY A 275 -5.98 13.52 -12.62
N SER A 276 -4.75 13.99 -12.86
CA SER A 276 -4.41 14.73 -14.09
C SER A 276 -4.54 13.86 -15.33
N LEU A 277 -4.16 12.58 -15.26
CA LEU A 277 -4.30 11.64 -16.37
C LEU A 277 -5.78 11.36 -16.65
N ILE A 278 -6.57 11.00 -15.64
CA ILE A 278 -8.01 10.72 -15.81
C ILE A 278 -8.74 11.94 -16.38
N GLY A 279 -8.52 13.12 -15.79
CA GLY A 279 -9.14 14.36 -16.24
C GLY A 279 -8.69 14.79 -17.62
N GLY A 280 -7.38 14.79 -17.88
CA GLY A 280 -6.79 15.20 -19.15
C GLY A 280 -7.20 14.29 -20.31
N PHE A 281 -7.11 12.96 -20.13
CA PHE A 281 -7.55 12.00 -21.14
C PHE A 281 -9.06 12.05 -21.35
N GLY A 282 -9.85 12.20 -20.28
CA GLY A 282 -11.30 12.37 -20.38
C GLY A 282 -11.68 13.60 -21.23
N GLY A 283 -10.99 14.72 -21.01
CA GLY A 283 -11.20 15.94 -21.78
C GLY A 283 -10.78 15.83 -23.24
N LEU A 284 -9.65 15.17 -23.51
CA LEU A 284 -9.15 14.93 -24.86
C LEU A 284 -10.12 14.06 -25.67
N LEU A 285 -10.56 12.94 -25.09
CA LEU A 285 -11.44 11.98 -25.78
C LEU A 285 -12.86 12.54 -25.98
N ALA A 286 -13.36 13.36 -25.05
CA ALA A 286 -14.66 14.03 -25.21
C ALA A 286 -14.68 14.90 -26.47
N VAL A 287 -13.62 15.70 -26.66
CA VAL A 287 -13.51 16.61 -27.81
C VAL A 287 -13.28 15.84 -29.09
N GLN A 288 -12.38 14.85 -29.09
CA GLN A 288 -12.11 14.04 -30.30
C GLN A 288 -13.33 13.28 -30.79
N ARG A 289 -14.16 12.77 -29.87
CA ARG A 289 -15.41 12.12 -30.24
C ARG A 289 -16.39 13.09 -30.89
N PHE A 290 -16.48 14.31 -30.39
CA PHE A 290 -17.34 15.35 -30.96
C PHE A 290 -16.84 15.85 -32.31
N LEU A 291 -15.53 16.04 -32.50
CA LEU A 291 -14.95 16.53 -33.76
C LEU A 291 -15.06 15.52 -34.91
N LYS A 292 -15.30 14.23 -34.61
CA LYS A 292 -15.52 13.17 -35.60
C LYS A 292 -17.00 12.93 -35.91
N ALA A 293 -17.91 13.47 -35.10
CA ALA A 293 -19.35 13.34 -35.24
C ALA A 293 -19.91 14.49 -36.09
#